data_AF-A0A0S4M2D8-F1
#
_entry.id   AF-A0A0S4M2D8-F1
#
_cell.length_a   1.000
_cell.length_b   1.000
_cell.length_c   1.000
_cell.angle_alpha   90.00
_cell.angle_beta   90.00
_cell.angle_gamma   90.00
#
_symmetry.space_group_name_H-M   'P 1'
#
loop_
_entity.id
_entity.type
_entity.pdbx_description
1 polymer ?
#
loop_
_entity_poly.entity_id
_entity_poly.type
_entity_poly.pdbx_seq_one_letter_code
_entity_poly.pdbx_strand_id
1 'polypeptide(L)'
;MAVGSVCLQSDDEAEVVTNSDVFSSGTEKPQQAEYSQGSNIYYYDGYDCCGYDQNGYDCDGYDMNGFNKRGFDRDGFYIDGCCFDGEGYDKNGFNEDGFNREGESLSDILLKFFDLNVVD
;
A
#
# COMPACT_ATOMS: atom_id res chain seq x y z
N MET A 1 14.30 -18.95 -18.81
CA MET A 1 14.04 -19.69 -17.56
C MET A 1 13.60 -18.65 -16.53
N ALA A 2 12.30 -18.47 -16.36
CA ALA A 2 11.76 -17.53 -15.39
C ALA A 2 11.60 -18.27 -14.06
N VAL A 3 12.26 -17.78 -13.01
CA VAL A 3 12.02 -18.19 -11.64
C VAL A 3 10.85 -17.36 -11.13
N GLY A 4 9.68 -17.99 -11.01
CA GLY A 4 8.52 -17.40 -10.36
C GLY A 4 8.53 -17.80 -8.89
N SER A 5 8.64 -16.83 -7.99
CA SER A 5 8.39 -17.03 -6.57
C SER A 5 6.88 -17.04 -6.34
N VAL A 6 6.37 -18.13 -5.74
CA VAL A 6 4.96 -18.32 -5.44
C VAL A 6 4.63 -17.55 -4.15
N CYS A 7 3.72 -16.58 -4.24
CA CYS A 7 3.09 -16.00 -3.06
C CYS A 7 2.14 -17.04 -2.46
N LEU A 8 2.47 -17.56 -1.27
CA LEU A 8 1.59 -18.45 -0.52
C LEU A 8 0.45 -17.61 0.08
N GLN A 9 -0.66 -17.47 -0.66
CA GLN A 9 -1.95 -17.21 -0.05
C GLN A 9 -2.42 -18.53 0.53
N SER A 10 -2.43 -18.57 1.86
CA SER A 10 -2.78 -19.72 2.68
C SER A 10 -4.26 -20.00 2.60
N ASP A 11 -4.65 -20.90 1.69
CA ASP A 11 -5.88 -21.69 1.80
C ASP A 11 -5.56 -23.11 1.29
N ASP A 12 -5.56 -24.05 2.24
CA ASP A 12 -5.50 -25.51 2.10
C ASP A 12 -4.26 -26.17 1.45
N GLU A 13 -3.53 -26.90 2.31
CA GLU A 13 -2.71 -28.09 2.01
C GLU A 13 -1.70 -27.98 0.85
N ALA A 14 -0.55 -27.34 1.10
CA ALA A 14 0.65 -27.56 0.30
C ALA A 14 1.85 -27.88 1.20
N GLU A 15 2.02 -29.16 1.51
CA GLU A 15 3.32 -29.71 1.91
C GLU A 15 4.33 -29.44 0.79
N VAL A 16 5.24 -28.50 1.01
CA VAL A 16 6.48 -28.41 0.24
C VAL A 16 7.63 -28.73 1.18
N VAL A 17 7.85 -30.03 1.34
CA VAL A 17 9.04 -30.59 1.96
C VAL A 17 10.24 -30.28 1.06
N THR A 18 11.26 -29.63 1.62
CA THR A 18 12.62 -29.66 1.06
C THR A 18 13.62 -30.10 2.14
N ASN A 19 14.60 -30.89 1.69
CA ASN A 19 15.34 -31.88 2.47
C ASN A 19 16.32 -31.27 3.48
N SER A 20 16.05 -31.44 4.77
CA SER A 20 16.86 -32.25 5.70
C SER A 20 16.44 -31.95 7.15
N ASP A 21 15.89 -32.98 7.80
CA ASP A 21 15.81 -33.17 9.27
C ASP A 21 14.94 -32.15 10.03
N VAL A 22 13.87 -32.49 10.75
CA VAL A 22 13.78 -33.49 11.83
C VAL A 22 12.30 -33.80 12.10
N PHE A 23 12.02 -35.08 12.23
CA PHE A 23 10.80 -35.67 12.76
C PHE A 23 10.62 -35.29 14.24
N SER A 24 9.52 -34.65 14.63
CA SER A 24 8.91 -34.91 15.94
C SER A 24 7.49 -34.37 16.03
N SER A 25 6.56 -35.31 16.17
CA SER A 25 5.18 -35.13 16.58
C SER A 25 5.05 -34.32 17.87
N GLY A 26 4.21 -33.28 17.87
CA GLY A 26 3.89 -32.53 19.09
C GLY A 26 2.75 -31.54 18.88
N THR A 27 1.61 -31.86 19.48
CA THR A 27 0.37 -31.08 19.47
C THR A 27 0.44 -29.87 20.40
N GLU A 28 0.91 -28.70 19.94
CA GLU A 28 0.73 -27.46 20.70
C GLU A 28 0.41 -26.28 19.77
N LYS A 29 -0.70 -25.59 20.05
CA LYS A 29 -1.08 -24.32 19.40
C LYS A 29 0.03 -23.29 19.67
N PRO A 30 0.64 -22.64 18.67
CA PRO A 30 1.58 -21.58 18.96
C PRO A 30 0.80 -20.33 19.37
N GLN A 31 0.94 -19.98 20.64
CA GLN A 31 0.71 -18.64 21.15
C GLN A 31 1.63 -17.67 20.39
N GLN A 32 1.05 -16.57 19.92
CA GLN A 32 1.70 -15.29 19.63
C GLN A 32 3.12 -15.43 19.06
N ALA A 33 3.22 -15.66 17.75
CA ALA A 33 4.51 -15.62 17.07
C ALA A 33 5.07 -14.19 17.17
N GLU A 34 6.06 -14.03 18.03
CA GLU A 34 6.92 -12.86 18.08
C GLU A 34 7.56 -12.70 16.69
N TYR A 35 7.13 -11.66 15.97
CA TYR A 35 7.82 -11.21 14.76
C TYR A 35 9.17 -10.64 15.18
N SER A 36 10.20 -11.48 15.19
CA SER A 36 11.56 -10.96 15.31
C SER A 36 12.59 -11.84 14.62
N GLN A 37 13.28 -11.18 13.69
CA GLN A 37 14.63 -11.43 13.21
C GLN A 37 14.78 -12.54 12.15
N GLY A 38 14.79 -12.13 10.87
CA GLY A 38 15.59 -12.86 9.88
C GLY A 38 15.07 -12.97 8.46
N SER A 39 13.91 -12.43 8.11
CA SER A 39 13.49 -12.37 6.71
C SER A 39 14.28 -11.26 6.01
N ASN A 40 15.33 -11.63 5.27
CA ASN A 40 15.93 -10.73 4.28
C ASN A 40 14.87 -10.46 3.21
N ILE A 41 14.03 -9.44 3.42
CA ILE A 41 13.12 -8.93 2.40
C ILE A 41 14.01 -8.28 1.35
N TYR A 42 14.16 -8.96 0.21
CA TYR A 42 14.89 -8.41 -0.92
C TYR A 42 13.93 -7.53 -1.72
N TYR A 43 14.22 -6.24 -1.73
CA TYR A 43 13.51 -5.26 -2.55
C TYR A 43 14.17 -5.20 -3.92
N TYR A 44 13.44 -5.55 -4.98
CA TYR A 44 13.87 -5.36 -6.36
C TYR A 44 13.17 -4.11 -6.91
N ASP A 45 13.95 -3.14 -7.39
CA ASP A 45 13.44 -1.83 -7.84
C ASP A 45 12.62 -1.06 -6.76
N GLY A 46 12.93 -1.30 -5.49
CA GLY A 46 12.25 -0.66 -4.35
C GLY A 46 11.02 -1.39 -3.81
N TYR A 47 10.62 -2.54 -4.40
CA TYR A 47 9.45 -3.32 -4.02
C TYR A 47 9.82 -4.75 -3.57
N ASP A 48 9.13 -5.28 -2.58
CA ASP A 48 9.28 -6.65 -2.10
C ASP A 48 8.73 -7.69 -3.09
N CYS A 49 8.85 -8.98 -2.76
CA CYS A 49 8.32 -10.05 -3.62
C CYS A 49 6.79 -10.05 -3.76
N CYS A 50 6.09 -9.32 -2.89
CA CYS A 50 4.65 -9.12 -2.93
C CYS A 50 4.26 -7.85 -3.70
N GLY A 51 5.23 -7.06 -4.18
CA GLY A 51 5.01 -5.84 -4.95
C GLY A 51 4.83 -4.57 -4.10
N TYR A 52 5.19 -4.57 -2.82
CA TYR A 52 5.05 -3.43 -1.90
C TYR A 52 6.39 -2.80 -1.56
N ASP A 53 6.42 -1.47 -1.44
CA ASP A 53 7.59 -0.70 -1.02
C ASP A 53 7.90 -0.93 0.47
N GLN A 54 9.00 -0.34 0.94
CA GLN A 54 9.39 -0.39 2.36
C GLN A 54 8.34 0.21 3.33
N ASN A 55 7.40 1.00 2.81
CA ASN A 55 6.31 1.60 3.58
C ASN A 55 5.01 0.77 3.48
N GLY A 56 5.02 -0.36 2.77
CA GLY A 56 3.87 -1.23 2.58
C GLY A 56 2.90 -0.77 1.49
N TYR A 57 3.32 0.04 0.53
CA TYR A 57 2.50 0.50 -0.59
C TYR A 57 2.94 -0.12 -1.91
N ASP A 58 1.99 -0.53 -2.73
CA ASP A 58 2.25 -1.01 -4.07
C ASP A 58 2.74 0.10 -5.02
N CYS A 59 3.00 -0.27 -6.27
CA CYS A 59 3.46 0.67 -7.30
C CYS A 59 2.47 1.80 -7.62
N ASP A 60 1.20 1.61 -7.30
CA ASP A 60 0.14 2.61 -7.48
C ASP A 60 -0.07 3.45 -6.21
N GLY A 61 0.63 3.14 -5.11
CA GLY A 61 0.58 3.86 -3.85
C GLY A 61 -0.54 3.41 -2.90
N TYR A 62 -1.03 2.17 -3.04
CA TYR A 62 -2.06 1.58 -2.19
C TYR A 62 -1.47 0.54 -1.25
N ASP A 63 -1.97 0.48 -0.02
CA ASP A 63 -1.56 -0.50 0.97
C ASP A 63 -2.11 -1.89 0.65
N MET A 64 -1.77 -2.88 1.47
CA MET A 64 -2.26 -4.25 1.35
C MET A 64 -3.80 -4.39 1.45
N ASN A 65 -4.48 -3.38 2.02
CA ASN A 65 -5.94 -3.34 2.12
C ASN A 65 -6.57 -2.60 0.94
N GLY A 66 -5.77 -2.09 0.00
CA GLY A 66 -6.23 -1.38 -1.17
C GLY A 66 -6.47 0.11 -0.95
N PHE A 67 -5.96 0.72 0.13
CA PHE A 67 -6.14 2.14 0.46
C PHE A 67 -4.84 2.92 0.32
N ASN A 68 -4.92 4.14 -0.22
CA ASN A 68 -3.79 5.04 -0.28
C ASN A 68 -3.48 5.67 1.10
N LYS A 69 -2.41 6.46 1.17
CA LYS A 69 -2.00 7.20 2.38
C LYS A 69 -3.07 8.13 2.97
N ARG A 70 -4.04 8.54 2.15
CA ARG A 70 -5.18 9.39 2.53
C ARG A 70 -6.42 8.58 2.90
N GLY A 71 -6.37 7.24 2.91
CA GLY A 71 -7.49 6.38 3.26
C GLY A 71 -8.51 6.18 2.14
N PHE A 72 -8.18 6.52 0.88
CA PHE A 72 -9.04 6.26 -0.27
C PHE A 72 -8.64 5.00 -1.00
N ASP A 73 -9.62 4.21 -1.41
CA ASP A 73 -9.42 3.06 -2.27
C ASP A 73 -9.11 3.47 -3.73
N ARG A 74 -8.92 2.46 -4.58
CA ARG A 74 -8.61 2.63 -6.00
C ARG A 74 -9.75 3.29 -6.79
N ASP A 75 -10.98 3.13 -6.35
CA ASP A 75 -12.16 3.74 -6.97
C ASP A 75 -12.35 5.20 -6.50
N GLY A 76 -11.82 5.55 -5.35
CA GLY A 76 -11.90 6.87 -4.73
C GLY A 76 -12.90 6.96 -3.59
N PHE A 77 -13.26 5.84 -2.98
CA PHE A 77 -14.03 5.81 -1.75
C PHE A 77 -13.09 5.79 -0.55
N TYR A 78 -13.39 6.64 0.44
CA TYR A 78 -12.74 6.66 1.73
C TYR A 78 -13.06 5.39 2.52
N ILE A 79 -12.32 5.15 3.60
CA ILE A 79 -12.45 3.93 4.43
C ILE A 79 -13.86 3.69 5.00
N ASP A 80 -14.72 4.71 5.05
CA ASP A 80 -16.12 4.64 5.47
C ASP A 80 -17.12 4.43 4.29
N GLY A 81 -16.62 4.36 3.06
CA GLY A 81 -17.40 4.24 1.83
C GLY A 81 -17.86 5.57 1.23
N CYS A 82 -17.52 6.71 1.83
CA CYS A 82 -17.84 8.04 1.29
C CYS A 82 -16.85 8.46 0.22
N CYS A 83 -17.23 9.36 -0.70
CA CYS A 83 -16.29 9.95 -1.67
C CYS A 83 -15.41 11.06 -1.09
N PHE A 84 -15.62 11.41 0.19
CA PHE A 84 -14.86 12.40 0.93
C PHE A 84 -14.27 11.78 2.18
N ASP A 85 -13.12 12.29 2.60
CA ASP A 85 -12.54 11.96 3.89
C ASP A 85 -13.32 12.58 5.06
N GLY A 86 -12.90 12.27 6.29
CA GLY A 86 -13.53 12.82 7.50
C GLY A 86 -13.43 14.34 7.64
N GLU A 87 -12.68 15.02 6.78
CA GLU A 87 -12.58 16.48 6.72
C GLU A 87 -13.35 17.09 5.54
N GLY A 88 -13.99 16.28 4.70
CA GLY A 88 -14.79 16.74 3.57
C GLY A 88 -14.00 16.95 2.27
N TYR A 89 -12.82 16.34 2.11
CA TYR A 89 -12.02 16.43 0.88
C TYR A 89 -12.02 15.11 0.10
N ASP A 90 -12.04 15.18 -1.23
CA ASP A 90 -12.01 14.02 -2.11
C ASP A 90 -10.60 13.39 -2.21
N LYS A 91 -10.47 12.31 -2.99
CA LYS A 91 -9.15 11.66 -3.23
C LYS A 91 -8.10 12.61 -3.81
N ASN A 92 -8.52 13.63 -4.55
CA ASN A 92 -7.63 14.65 -5.14
C ASN A 92 -7.28 15.74 -4.12
N GLY A 93 -7.99 15.81 -2.99
CA GLY A 93 -7.79 16.77 -1.92
C GLY A 93 -8.62 18.03 -2.07
N PHE A 94 -9.74 17.99 -2.79
CA PHE A 94 -10.67 19.11 -2.96
C PHE A 94 -12.00 18.83 -2.26
N ASN A 95 -12.57 19.87 -1.64
CA ASN A 95 -13.91 19.81 -1.06
C ASN A 95 -15.00 19.90 -2.15
N GLU A 96 -16.27 19.82 -1.73
CA GLU A 96 -17.43 19.95 -2.62
C GLU A 96 -17.47 21.28 -3.40
N ASP A 97 -16.90 22.35 -2.83
CA ASP A 97 -16.79 23.67 -3.45
C ASP A 97 -15.60 23.79 -4.41
N GLY A 98 -14.76 22.76 -4.53
CA GLY A 98 -13.59 22.71 -5.42
C GLY A 98 -12.33 23.40 -4.87
N PHE A 99 -12.24 23.55 -3.54
CA PHE A 99 -11.08 24.12 -2.85
C PHE A 99 -10.27 23.06 -2.12
N ASN A 100 -8.95 23.19 -2.14
CA ASN A 100 -8.05 22.35 -1.36
C ASN A 100 -8.03 22.75 0.13
N ARG A 101 -7.22 22.05 0.92
CA ARG A 101 -7.09 22.27 2.37
C ARG A 101 -6.49 23.63 2.72
N GLU A 102 -5.78 24.25 1.77
CA GLU A 102 -5.23 25.59 1.87
C GLU A 102 -6.25 26.68 1.45
N GLY A 103 -7.44 26.30 0.99
CA GLY A 103 -8.47 27.22 0.51
C GLY A 103 -8.25 27.70 -0.94
N GLU A 104 -7.44 26.98 -1.71
CA GLU A 104 -7.08 27.31 -3.09
C GLU A 104 -7.88 26.43 -4.07
N SER A 105 -8.42 27.07 -5.09
CA SER A 105 -9.06 26.35 -6.20
C SER A 105 -8.02 25.80 -7.18
N LEU A 106 -8.45 24.85 -8.04
CA LEU A 106 -7.62 24.43 -9.17
C LEU A 106 -7.16 25.61 -10.04
N SER A 107 -7.99 26.63 -10.21
CA SER A 107 -7.61 27.86 -10.92
C SER A 107 -6.48 28.60 -10.22
N ASP A 108 -6.54 28.76 -8.90
CA ASP A 108 -5.50 29.46 -8.14
C ASP A 108 -4.17 28.70 -8.22
N ILE A 109 -4.22 27.37 -8.14
CA ILE A 109 -3.04 26.50 -8.29
C ILE A 109 -2.46 26.66 -9.70
N LEU A 110 -3.29 26.58 -10.75
CA LEU A 110 -2.83 26.69 -12.14
C LEU A 110 -2.23 28.06 -12.44
N LEU A 111 -2.83 29.15 -11.95
CA LEU A 111 -2.32 30.50 -12.15
C LEU A 111 -0.92 30.68 -11.56
N LYS A 112 -0.64 30.13 -10.38
CA LYS A 112 0.71 30.15 -9.78
C LYS A 112 1.75 29.43 -10.65
N PHE A 113 1.38 28.34 -11.30
CA PHE A 113 2.29 27.65 -12.23
C PHE A 113 2.60 28.49 -13.47
N PHE A 114 1.67 29.33 -13.94
CA PHE A 114 1.91 30.22 -15.07
C PHE A 114 2.72 31.46 -14.67
N ASP A 115 2.48 32.03 -13.48
CA ASP A 115 3.21 33.20 -12.99
C ASP A 115 4.70 32.90 -12.71
N LEU A 116 5.04 31.66 -12.33
CA LEU A 116 6.43 31.23 -12.14
C LEU A 116 7.22 31.07 -13.46
N ASN A 117 6.56 31.11 -14.61
CA ASN A 117 7.21 31.04 -15.93
C ASN A 117 7.44 32.42 -16.56
N VAL A 118 7.12 33.51 -15.84
CA VAL A 118 7.51 34.88 -16.19
C VAL A 118 8.76 35.23 -15.39
N VAL A 119 9.89 34.63 -15.78
CA VAL A 119 11.21 35.10 -15.38
C VAL A 119 11.83 35.71 -16.63
N ASP A 120 12.16 37.01 -16.57
CA ASP A 120 12.87 37.78 -17.60
C ASP A 120 14.16 37.10 -18.09
#